data_AF-A0A161M0W0-F1
#
_entry.id   AF-A0A161M0W0-F1
#
_cell.length_a   1.000
_cell.length_b   1.000
_cell.length_c   1.000
_cell.angle_alpha   90.00
_cell.angle_beta   90.00
_cell.angle_gamma   90.00
#
_symmetry.space_group_name_H-M   'P 1'
#
loop_
_entity.id
_entity.type
_entity.pdbx_description
1 polymer ?
#
loop_
_entity_poly.entity_id
_entity_poly.type
_entity_poly.pdbx_seq_one_letter_code
_entity_poly.pdbx_strand_id
1 'polypeptide(L)'
;EKVEGIPGSKGDLIRSKLVEVLSKNKGWETICQISDIISGTEVTSEHRVPFTTNEITSFSKAPITSVDVERSFSRYKSILRPDRRHFTF
;
A
#
# COMPACT_ATOMS: atom_id res chain seq x y z
N GLU A 1 2.04 8.70 -6.63
CA GLU A 1 0.85 9.57 -6.81
C GLU A 1 1.00 10.78 -5.89
N LYS A 2 1.09 12.00 -6.44
CA LYS A 2 1.70 13.15 -5.73
C LYS A 2 0.64 13.93 -4.93
N VAL A 3 0.34 13.44 -3.72
CA VAL A 3 -0.58 14.08 -2.75
C VAL A 3 -0.05 15.44 -2.26
N GLU A 4 1.26 15.66 -2.34
CA GLU A 4 1.92 16.88 -1.84
C GLU A 4 1.47 18.17 -2.54
N GLY A 5 1.00 18.09 -3.79
CA GLY A 5 0.65 19.26 -4.60
C GLY A 5 -0.77 19.79 -4.43
N ILE A 6 -1.61 19.22 -3.55
CA ILE A 6 -3.02 19.62 -3.42
C ILE A 6 -3.12 20.81 -2.43
N PRO A 7 -3.49 22.01 -2.89
CA PRO A 7 -3.67 23.16 -2.01
C PRO A 7 -5.02 23.12 -1.27
N GLY A 8 -5.09 23.80 -0.13
CA GLY A 8 -6.31 24.01 0.65
C GLY A 8 -6.57 22.95 1.72
N SER A 9 -7.59 23.21 2.55
CA SER A 9 -7.89 22.44 3.77
C SER A 9 -8.13 20.95 3.55
N LYS A 10 -8.73 20.58 2.40
CA LYS A 10 -8.93 19.18 2.01
C LYS A 10 -7.59 18.48 1.71
N GLY A 11 -6.65 19.18 1.08
CA GLY A 11 -5.30 18.68 0.82
C GLY A 11 -4.53 18.44 2.13
N ASP A 12 -4.64 19.37 3.07
CA ASP A 12 -4.05 19.22 4.42
C ASP A 12 -4.60 18.00 5.16
N LEU A 13 -5.92 17.78 5.10
CA LEU A 13 -6.55 16.62 5.73
C LEU A 13 -6.04 15.30 5.14
N ILE A 14 -5.94 15.21 3.81
CA ILE A 14 -5.46 14.00 3.13
C ILE A 14 -3.99 13.74 3.46
N ARG A 15 -3.13 14.78 3.44
CA ARG A 15 -1.72 14.67 3.85
C ARG A 15 -1.59 14.21 5.29
N SER A 16 -2.34 14.83 6.20
CA SER A 16 -2.33 14.47 7.62
C SER A 16 -2.73 13.01 7.80
N LYS A 17 -3.75 12.55 7.07
CA LYS A 17 -4.19 11.16 7.14
C LYS A 17 -3.14 10.20 6.58
N LEU A 18 -2.52 10.54 5.46
CA LEU A 18 -1.46 9.75 4.86
C LEU A 18 -0.28 9.58 5.82
N VAL A 19 0.21 10.69 6.40
CA VAL A 19 1.30 10.66 7.39
C VAL A 19 0.90 9.85 8.63
N GLU A 20 -0.33 10.00 9.13
CA GLU A 20 -0.84 9.22 10.26
C GLU A 20 -0.87 7.71 9.95
N VAL A 21 -1.31 7.31 8.75
CA VAL A 21 -1.37 5.91 8.34
C VAL A 21 0.03 5.32 8.16
N LEU A 22 0.94 6.05 7.51
CA LEU A 22 2.31 5.60 7.29
C LEU A 22 3.10 5.51 8.61
N SER A 23 2.98 6.50 9.49
CA SER A 23 3.65 6.49 10.81
C SER A 23 3.16 5.35 11.72
N LYS A 24 1.89 4.94 11.61
CA LYS A 24 1.36 3.76 12.30
C LYS A 24 1.92 2.45 11.74
N ASN A 25 2.31 2.43 10.47
CA ASN A 25 2.89 1.26 9.82
C ASN A 25 4.41 1.29 9.86
N LYS A 26 4.99 0.95 11.02
CA LYS A 26 6.44 0.97 11.26
C LYS A 26 7.26 0.13 10.26
N GLY A 27 6.66 -0.89 9.64
CA GLY A 27 7.32 -1.74 8.65
C GLY A 27 7.31 -1.18 7.22
N TRP A 28 6.59 -0.09 6.97
CA TRP A 28 6.48 0.51 5.64
C TRP A 28 7.83 0.96 5.10
N GLU A 29 8.58 1.75 5.88
CA GLU A 29 9.90 2.25 5.49
C GLU A 29 10.88 1.10 5.20
N THR A 30 10.86 0.06 6.03
CA THR A 30 11.66 -1.15 5.86
C THR A 30 11.34 -1.88 4.54
N ILE A 31 10.06 -1.99 4.18
CA ILE A 31 9.63 -2.63 2.93
C ILE A 31 10.03 -1.79 1.72
N CYS A 32 9.93 -0.45 1.80
CA CYS A 32 10.42 0.44 0.74
C CYS A 32 11.92 0.25 0.50
N GLN A 33 12.72 0.23 1.57
CA GLN A 33 14.17 0.00 1.47
C GLN A 33 14.49 -1.37 0.86
N ILE A 34 13.78 -2.43 1.24
CA ILE A 34 13.92 -3.75 0.63
C ILE A 34 13.57 -3.72 -0.87
N SER A 35 12.49 -3.03 -1.23
CA SER A 35 12.09 -2.86 -2.63
C SER A 35 13.18 -2.15 -3.42
N ASP A 36 13.75 -1.06 -2.91
CA ASP A 36 14.80 -0.29 -3.58
C ASP A 36 16.06 -1.13 -3.81
N ILE A 37 16.46 -1.93 -2.81
CA ILE A 37 17.56 -2.89 -2.93
C ILE A 37 17.28 -3.92 -4.03
N ILE A 38 16.05 -4.45 -4.11
CA ILE A 38 15.67 -5.45 -5.11
C ILE A 38 15.61 -4.84 -6.51
N SER A 39 15.13 -3.61 -6.67
CA SER A 39 15.07 -2.91 -7.96
C SER A 39 16.41 -2.38 -8.45
N GLY A 40 17.44 -2.35 -7.59
CA GLY A 40 18.74 -1.79 -7.93
C GLY A 40 18.72 -0.27 -8.11
N THR A 41 17.71 0.41 -7.54
CA THR A 41 17.71 1.87 -7.40
C THR A 41 18.83 2.29 -6.44
N GLU A 42 19.34 3.52 -6.53
CA GLU A 42 20.51 3.95 -5.74
C GLU A 42 20.33 3.68 -4.23
N VAL A 43 20.96 2.60 -3.78
CA VAL A 43 20.97 2.19 -2.39
C VAL A 43 21.96 3.09 -1.66
N THR A 44 21.47 4.18 -1.09
CA THR A 44 22.28 5.02 -0.18
C THR A 44 22.69 4.21 1.04
N SER A 45 23.81 4.56 1.67
CA SER A 45 24.29 4.00 2.95
C SER A 45 23.29 4.06 4.12
N GLU A 46 22.16 4.76 3.94
CA GLU A 46 21.04 4.84 4.86
C GLU A 46 20.13 3.59 4.86
N HIS A 47 20.23 2.73 3.84
CA HIS A 47 19.47 1.48 3.76
C HIS A 47 20.03 0.45 4.74
N ARG A 48 19.62 0.55 6.01
CA ARG A 48 20.06 -0.37 7.07
C ARG A 48 18.94 -1.31 7.46
N VAL A 49 18.67 -2.28 6.59
CA VAL A 49 17.66 -3.31 6.83
C VAL A 49 18.31 -4.46 7.61
N PRO A 50 17.76 -4.90 8.77
CA PRO A 50 18.35 -5.96 9.58
C PRO A 50 18.03 -7.36 9.05
N PHE A 51 18.21 -7.57 7.74
CA PHE A 51 17.95 -8.84 7.07
C PHE A 51 19.18 -9.31 6.30
N THR A 52 19.33 -10.62 6.23
CA THR A 52 20.33 -11.27 5.38
C THR A 52 19.96 -11.15 3.91
N THR A 53 20.93 -11.30 3.00
CA THR A 53 20.68 -11.28 1.56
C THR A 53 19.63 -12.31 1.14
N ASN A 54 19.64 -13.51 1.73
CA ASN A 54 18.64 -14.54 1.46
C ASN A 54 17.23 -14.10 1.87
N GLU A 55 17.09 -13.51 3.06
CA GLU A 55 15.81 -12.96 3.53
C GLU A 55 15.32 -11.83 2.61
N ILE A 56 16.20 -10.90 2.20
CA ILE A 56 15.86 -9.83 1.26
C ILE A 56 15.35 -10.40 -0.07
N THR A 57 16.05 -11.39 -0.65
CA THR A 57 15.61 -12.01 -1.92
C THR A 57 14.26 -12.71 -1.82
N SER A 58 13.86 -13.18 -0.63
CA SER A 58 12.55 -13.78 -0.41
C SER A 58 11.40 -12.77 -0.59
N PHE A 59 11.65 -11.47 -0.36
CA PHE A 59 10.68 -10.40 -0.60
C PHE A 59 10.47 -10.06 -2.08
N SER A 60 11.27 -10.62 -3.00
CA SER A 60 11.07 -10.43 -4.45
C SER A 60 9.68 -10.88 -4.94
N LYS A 61 9.05 -11.81 -4.23
CA LYS A 61 7.70 -12.31 -4.51
C LYS A 61 6.64 -11.76 -3.57
N ALA A 62 7.02 -10.88 -2.63
CA ALA A 62 6.08 -10.27 -1.71
C ALA A 62 5.33 -9.12 -2.43
N PRO A 63 3.98 -9.10 -2.41
CA PRO A 63 3.25 -7.97 -2.94
C PRO A 63 3.50 -6.73 -2.09
N ILE A 64 4.06 -5.68 -2.68
CA ILE A 64 4.26 -4.36 -2.04
C ILE A 64 2.91 -3.67 -1.81
N THR A 65 1.89 -4.03 -2.59
CA THR A 65 0.53 -3.52 -2.42
C THR A 65 -0.10 -4.14 -1.19
N SER A 66 -0.34 -3.34 -0.16
CA SER A 66 -1.12 -3.76 0.98
C SER A 66 -2.56 -4.03 0.53
N VAL A 67 -2.92 -5.32 0.59
CA VAL A 67 -4.26 -5.85 0.38
C VAL A 67 -4.73 -5.92 -1.08
N ASP A 68 -5.04 -7.15 -1.46
CA ASP A 68 -5.95 -7.55 -2.52
C ASP A 68 -7.34 -6.94 -2.25
N VAL A 69 -7.50 -5.64 -2.54
CA VAL A 69 -8.75 -4.90 -2.38
C VAL A 69 -9.86 -5.56 -3.24
N GLU A 70 -9.51 -6.31 -4.29
CA GLU A 70 -10.48 -7.03 -5.09
C GLU A 70 -11.25 -8.10 -4.31
N ARG A 71 -10.63 -8.77 -3.33
CA ARG A 71 -11.30 -9.85 -2.57
C ARG A 71 -12.41 -9.31 -1.67
N SER A 72 -12.25 -8.11 -1.11
CA SER A 72 -13.27 -7.45 -0.27
C SER A 72 -14.41 -6.88 -1.12
N PHE A 73 -14.09 -6.24 -2.26
CA PHE A 73 -15.12 -5.67 -3.13
C PHE A 73 -15.88 -6.72 -3.95
N SER A 74 -15.28 -7.89 -4.22
CA SER A 74 -15.99 -9.01 -4.87
C SER A 74 -17.22 -9.46 -4.07
N ARG A 75 -17.13 -9.49 -2.73
CA ARG A 75 -18.26 -9.82 -1.86
C ARG A 75 -19.42 -8.81 -1.98
N TYR A 76 -19.13 -7.55 -2.25
CA TYR A 76 -20.14 -6.50 -2.42
C TYR A 76 -20.57 -6.28 -3.88
N LYS A 77 -19.87 -6.87 -4.88
CA LYS A 77 -20.28 -6.79 -6.29
C LYS A 77 -21.68 -7.36 -6.51
N SER A 78 -22.11 -8.37 -5.75
CA SER A 78 -23.49 -8.88 -5.83
C SER A 78 -24.53 -7.90 -5.27
N ILE A 79 -24.16 -7.14 -4.24
CA ILE A 79 -25.04 -6.17 -3.56
C ILE A 79 -25.16 -4.87 -4.36
N LEU A 80 -24.08 -4.44 -5.04
CA LEU A 80 -23.99 -3.14 -5.70
C LEU A 80 -24.30 -3.17 -7.22
N ARG A 81 -24.65 -4.33 -7.79
CA ARG A 81 -25.02 -4.42 -9.21
C ARG A 81 -26.42 -3.82 -9.45
N PRO A 82 -26.64 -3.07 -10.56
CA PRO A 82 -27.91 -2.40 -10.84
C PRO A 82 -29.09 -3.33 -11.16
N ASP A 83 -28.87 -4.64 -11.30
CA ASP A 83 -29.86 -5.59 -11.84
C ASP A 83 -30.24 -6.66 -10.80
N ARG A 84 -30.79 -6.21 -9.66
CA ARG A 84 -31.37 -7.12 -8.67
C ARG A 84 -32.72 -7.62 -9.19
N ARG A 85 -32.77 -8.86 -9.70
CA ARG A 85 -34.04 -9.59 -9.76
C ARG A 85 -34.52 -9.73 -8.32
N HIS A 86 -35.65 -9.10 -8.00
CA HIS A 86 -36.26 -9.19 -6.68
C HIS A 86 -36.52 -10.66 -6.34
N PHE A 87 -36.15 -11.09 -5.12
CA PHE A 87 -36.61 -12.37 -4.60
C PHE A 87 -38.11 -12.24 -4.34
N THR A 88 -38.91 -12.69 -5.29
CA THR A 88 -40.34 -12.95 -5.08
C THR A 88 -40.45 -14.30 -4.38
N PHE A 89 -40.87 -14.28 -3.12
CA PHE A 89 -41.29 -15.46 -2.38
C PHE A 89 -42.64 -15.97 -2.88
#